data_AF-A0A2J6HV51-F1
#
_entry.id   AF-A0A2J6HV51-F1
#
_cell.length_a   1.000
_cell.length_b   1.000
_cell.length_c   1.000
_cell.angle_alpha   90.00
_cell.angle_beta   90.00
_cell.angle_gamma   90.00
#
_symmetry.space_group_name_H-M   'P 1'
#
loop_
_entity.id
_entity.type
_entity.pdbx_description
1 polymer ?
#
loop_
_entity_poly.entity_id
_entity_poly.type
_entity_poly.pdbx_seq_one_letter_code
_entity_poly.pdbx_strand_id
1 'polypeptide(L)'
;MKKLFLVLMIAAVFVSCKKNDTTSVQPETEKAYAEVSFNINQIIPEASREDFPFNLPECSDTDPVTADIVIMDGEGDDATEVFNGTVSLYSLPGDENLYTQAIKLDLVGCDPESTEPCCNTFYVTEFYVKNADGVIIYAAPAAGSDAQGFLDYPERMLNREIVICEFTKYQFDIDVLCYEEAYYTEFGFVWFNVNEVVLCQVCFFGDICLNEYPWYEGDWAPMTPAFDMPAIFQVWAEKWNPDFDNGDGTFGRWEVVEAYFDDAGAPIYSNLSWLGAGEPLCVPFADYLNKEDRYRVNMNVWMPTDPQTMGWVPYYFTAELVIDDCDYSELDLDGNGVVEFVIGGCQENPENVGGQYYYNPGRELNGAIVPGSN
;
A
#
# COMPACT_ATOMS: atom_id res chain seq x y z
N MET A 1 -61.29 -61.94 -27.02
CA MET A 1 -60.62 -61.22 -25.90
C MET A 1 -59.13 -60.98 -26.19
N LYS A 2 -58.80 -60.34 -27.32
CA LYS A 2 -57.42 -59.92 -27.67
C LYS A 2 -57.38 -58.50 -28.26
N LYS A 3 -58.48 -58.09 -28.90
CA LYS A 3 -58.65 -56.73 -29.43
C LYS A 3 -59.05 -55.67 -28.39
N LEU A 4 -59.47 -56.09 -27.19
CA LEU A 4 -59.86 -55.16 -26.11
C LEU A 4 -58.65 -54.71 -25.25
N PHE A 5 -57.57 -55.51 -25.20
CA PHE A 5 -56.36 -55.15 -24.45
C PHE A 5 -55.46 -54.15 -25.18
N LEU A 6 -55.53 -54.08 -26.52
CA LEU A 6 -54.66 -53.24 -27.32
C LEU A 6 -55.11 -51.76 -27.37
N VAL A 7 -56.40 -51.51 -27.12
CA VAL A 7 -56.97 -50.14 -27.07
C VAL A 7 -56.67 -49.46 -25.71
N LEU A 8 -56.50 -50.24 -24.64
CA LEU A 8 -56.20 -49.68 -23.31
C LEU A 8 -54.72 -49.29 -23.15
N MET A 9 -53.80 -49.86 -23.94
CA MET A 9 -52.37 -49.54 -23.89
C MET A 9 -51.97 -48.32 -24.72
N ILE A 10 -52.75 -47.94 -25.75
CA ILE A 10 -52.48 -46.74 -26.56
C ILE A 10 -52.99 -45.47 -25.87
N ALA A 11 -54.01 -45.59 -25.00
CA ALA A 11 -54.51 -44.45 -24.21
C ALA A 11 -53.59 -44.07 -23.02
N ALA A 12 -52.72 -44.97 -22.56
CA ALA A 12 -51.83 -44.74 -21.42
C ALA A 12 -50.55 -43.95 -21.78
N VAL A 13 -50.23 -43.76 -23.06
CA VAL A 13 -49.03 -43.02 -23.51
C VAL A 13 -49.28 -41.51 -23.63
N PHE A 14 -50.54 -41.06 -23.61
CA PHE A 14 -50.89 -39.63 -23.73
C PHE A 14 -51.24 -38.93 -22.41
N VAL A 15 -51.13 -39.61 -21.25
CA VAL A 15 -51.52 -39.05 -19.93
C VAL A 15 -50.38 -39.14 -18.91
N SER A 16 -49.12 -38.92 -19.34
CA SER A 16 -48.00 -38.80 -18.42
C SER A 16 -47.05 -37.69 -18.82
N CYS A 17 -47.54 -36.46 -18.76
CA CYS A 17 -46.79 -35.26 -18.39
C CYS A 17 -47.81 -34.16 -18.02
N LYS A 18 -48.57 -34.36 -16.93
CA LYS A 18 -49.16 -33.23 -16.22
C LYS A 18 -48.06 -32.66 -15.33
N LYS A 19 -47.47 -31.55 -15.78
CA LYS A 19 -46.65 -30.68 -14.93
C LYS A 19 -47.57 -30.17 -13.81
N ASN A 20 -47.21 -30.46 -12.57
CA ASN A 20 -47.91 -29.94 -11.40
C ASN A 20 -47.48 -28.49 -11.20
N ASP A 21 -48.32 -27.55 -11.64
CA ASP A 21 -48.19 -26.14 -11.25
C ASP A 21 -48.82 -25.96 -9.87
N THR A 22 -48.01 -25.97 -8.80
CA THR A 22 -48.23 -25.10 -7.64
C THR A 22 -46.98 -25.03 -6.76
N THR A 23 -46.08 -24.09 -7.08
CA THR A 23 -45.50 -23.16 -6.11
C THR A 23 -45.07 -21.95 -6.93
N SER A 24 -45.65 -20.78 -6.65
CA SER A 24 -45.23 -19.51 -7.24
C SER A 24 -43.84 -19.15 -6.72
N VAL A 25 -42.82 -19.71 -7.34
CA VAL A 25 -41.51 -19.08 -7.44
C VAL A 25 -41.55 -18.39 -8.80
N GLN A 26 -41.24 -17.09 -8.86
CA GLN A 26 -41.00 -16.43 -10.15
C GLN A 26 -40.07 -17.33 -10.97
N PRO A 27 -40.28 -17.51 -12.29
CA PRO A 27 -39.24 -18.12 -13.09
C PRO A 27 -38.02 -17.22 -12.92
N GLU A 28 -36.99 -17.69 -12.22
CA GLU A 28 -35.65 -17.19 -12.48
C GLU A 28 -35.49 -17.35 -13.98
N THR A 29 -35.32 -16.22 -14.66
CA THR A 29 -34.97 -16.18 -16.07
C THR A 29 -33.85 -17.20 -16.25
N GLU A 30 -34.09 -18.26 -17.04
CA GLU A 30 -33.09 -19.29 -17.31
C GLU A 30 -31.89 -18.55 -17.92
N LYS A 31 -30.84 -18.34 -17.12
CA LYS A 31 -29.70 -17.54 -17.54
C LYS A 31 -29.03 -18.29 -18.69
N ALA A 32 -28.95 -17.64 -19.83
CA ALA A 32 -28.13 -18.12 -20.93
C ALA A 32 -26.66 -18.13 -20.46
N TYR A 33 -25.97 -19.24 -20.68
CA TYR A 33 -24.56 -19.38 -20.34
C TYR A 33 -23.80 -20.02 -21.50
N ALA A 34 -22.49 -19.79 -21.50
CA ALA A 34 -21.55 -20.46 -22.37
C ALA A 34 -20.44 -21.13 -21.54
N GLU A 35 -19.85 -22.19 -22.08
CA GLU A 35 -18.70 -22.85 -21.46
C GLU A 35 -17.41 -22.43 -22.19
N VAL A 36 -16.45 -21.91 -21.44
CA VAL A 36 -15.17 -21.43 -21.95
C VAL A 36 -14.03 -22.26 -21.37
N SER A 37 -13.08 -22.65 -22.21
CA SER A 37 -11.84 -23.31 -21.80
C SER A 37 -10.66 -22.67 -22.50
N PHE A 38 -9.48 -22.76 -21.90
CA PHE A 38 -8.24 -22.24 -22.47
C PHE A 38 -7.29 -23.38 -22.80
N ASN A 39 -6.69 -23.27 -23.99
CA ASN A 39 -5.52 -24.03 -24.40
C ASN A 39 -4.29 -23.18 -24.10
N ILE A 40 -3.44 -23.68 -23.21
CA ILE A 40 -2.29 -22.96 -22.69
C ILE A 40 -1.08 -23.37 -23.52
N ASN A 41 -0.59 -22.43 -24.31
CA ASN A 41 0.61 -22.59 -25.09
C ASN A 41 1.81 -22.08 -24.29
N GLN A 42 2.68 -23.00 -23.88
CA GLN A 42 3.88 -22.68 -23.10
C GLN A 42 4.99 -22.27 -24.06
N ILE A 43 5.28 -20.97 -24.12
CA ILE A 43 6.37 -20.47 -24.96
C ILE A 43 7.67 -20.59 -24.16
N ILE A 44 8.54 -21.48 -24.63
CA ILE A 44 9.92 -21.60 -24.15
C ILE A 44 10.81 -21.04 -25.26
N PRO A 45 11.37 -19.83 -25.12
CA PRO A 45 12.20 -19.24 -26.16
C PRO A 45 13.44 -20.12 -26.41
N GLU A 46 13.55 -20.73 -27.59
CA GLU A 46 14.70 -21.57 -27.96
C GLU A 46 15.95 -20.77 -28.39
N ALA A 47 15.81 -19.47 -28.66
CA ALA A 47 16.87 -18.64 -29.22
C ALA A 47 17.61 -17.81 -28.15
N SER A 48 18.92 -17.66 -28.34
CA SER A 48 19.88 -16.98 -27.47
C SER A 48 19.32 -15.77 -26.72
N ARG A 49 19.36 -15.85 -25.39
CA ARG A 49 19.18 -14.82 -24.34
C ARG A 49 19.78 -13.41 -24.62
N GLU A 50 20.49 -13.21 -25.72
CA GLU A 50 21.29 -12.01 -26.01
C GLU A 50 20.52 -10.89 -26.78
N ASP A 51 19.39 -11.19 -27.41
CA ASP A 51 18.65 -10.22 -28.24
C ASP A 51 17.51 -9.48 -27.51
N PHE A 52 17.21 -9.84 -26.26
CA PHE A 52 16.16 -9.20 -25.47
C PHE A 52 16.75 -8.40 -24.29
N PRO A 53 16.19 -7.22 -23.99
CA PRO A 53 16.74 -6.30 -22.99
C PRO A 53 16.74 -6.89 -21.56
N PHE A 54 15.89 -7.88 -21.31
CA PHE A 54 15.84 -8.63 -20.06
C PHE A 54 15.88 -10.14 -20.36
N ASN A 55 16.69 -10.86 -19.60
CA ASN A 55 16.77 -12.31 -19.66
C ASN A 55 15.52 -12.90 -19.01
N LEU A 56 14.65 -13.56 -19.77
CA LEU A 56 13.57 -14.36 -19.17
C LEU A 56 14.14 -15.34 -18.13
N PRO A 57 13.40 -15.58 -17.03
CA PRO A 57 13.80 -16.54 -16.02
C PRO A 57 13.80 -17.96 -16.58
N GLU A 58 14.54 -18.84 -15.92
CA GLU A 58 14.51 -20.25 -16.28
C GLU A 58 13.18 -20.86 -15.84
N CYS A 59 12.60 -21.69 -16.71
CA CYS A 59 11.32 -22.31 -16.45
C CYS A 59 11.42 -23.29 -15.28
N SER A 60 10.42 -23.26 -14.38
CA SER A 60 10.37 -24.20 -13.27
C SER A 60 10.21 -25.64 -13.76
N ASP A 61 10.95 -26.57 -13.15
CA ASP A 61 10.80 -28.02 -13.37
C ASP A 61 9.55 -28.60 -12.68
N THR A 62 8.79 -27.80 -11.93
CA THR A 62 7.59 -28.27 -11.22
C THR A 62 6.38 -28.37 -12.13
N ASP A 63 5.58 -29.42 -11.94
CA ASP A 63 4.37 -29.64 -12.73
C ASP A 63 3.30 -28.54 -12.50
N PRO A 64 2.70 -28.01 -13.58
CA PRO A 64 1.55 -27.11 -13.50
C PRO A 64 0.29 -27.88 -13.07
N VAL A 65 -0.47 -27.32 -12.13
CA VAL A 65 -1.65 -27.98 -11.53
C VAL A 65 -2.91 -27.15 -11.70
N THR A 66 -2.83 -25.83 -11.51
CA THR A 66 -3.98 -24.92 -11.59
C THR A 66 -3.66 -23.66 -12.37
N ALA A 67 -4.69 -22.96 -12.82
CA ALA A 67 -4.57 -21.61 -13.33
C ALA A 67 -5.52 -20.66 -12.59
N ASP A 68 -5.04 -19.48 -12.22
CA ASP A 68 -5.86 -18.38 -11.74
C ASP A 68 -6.19 -17.47 -12.92
N ILE A 69 -7.47 -17.15 -13.08
CA ILE A 69 -7.97 -16.44 -14.25
C ILE A 69 -8.94 -15.36 -13.78
N VAL A 70 -8.76 -14.15 -14.32
CA VAL A 70 -9.72 -13.05 -14.17
C VAL A 70 -10.30 -12.70 -15.55
N ILE A 71 -11.64 -12.67 -15.62
CA ILE A 71 -12.39 -12.32 -16.82
C ILE A 71 -13.34 -11.18 -16.48
N MET A 72 -13.29 -10.14 -17.31
CA MET A 72 -14.07 -8.92 -17.19
C MET A 72 -15.10 -8.79 -18.32
N ASP A 73 -16.26 -8.20 -18.02
CA ASP A 73 -17.22 -7.67 -19.00
C ASP A 73 -16.95 -6.17 -19.18
N GLY A 74 -16.60 -5.76 -20.40
CA GLY A 74 -16.14 -4.41 -20.71
C GLY A 74 -14.63 -4.19 -20.57
N GLU A 75 -14.16 -3.01 -20.97
CA GLU A 75 -12.76 -2.58 -20.95
C GLU A 75 -12.60 -1.33 -20.08
N GLY A 76 -11.46 -1.19 -19.39
CA GLY A 76 -11.10 0.00 -18.61
C GLY A 76 -11.81 0.10 -17.26
N ASP A 77 -11.98 1.33 -16.76
CA ASP A 77 -12.44 1.61 -15.40
C ASP A 77 -13.90 1.19 -15.11
N ASP A 78 -14.72 1.01 -16.17
CA ASP A 78 -16.12 0.57 -16.07
C ASP A 78 -16.27 -0.96 -16.22
N ALA A 79 -15.16 -1.70 -16.37
CA ALA A 79 -15.18 -3.14 -16.53
C ALA A 79 -15.67 -3.84 -15.26
N THR A 80 -16.52 -4.86 -15.42
CA THR A 80 -17.09 -5.63 -14.31
C THR A 80 -16.50 -7.03 -14.27
N GLU A 81 -16.02 -7.46 -13.11
CA GLU A 81 -15.55 -8.83 -12.90
C GLU A 81 -16.70 -9.83 -13.05
N VAL A 82 -16.59 -10.74 -14.02
CA VAL A 82 -17.56 -11.83 -14.24
C VAL A 82 -17.03 -13.19 -13.82
N PHE A 83 -15.71 -13.33 -13.75
CA PHE A 83 -15.06 -14.50 -13.18
C PHE A 83 -13.72 -14.11 -12.56
N ASN A 84 -13.49 -14.58 -11.34
CA ASN A 84 -12.20 -14.53 -10.66
C ASN A 84 -12.08 -15.82 -9.84
N GLY A 85 -11.19 -16.70 -10.26
CA GLY A 85 -11.03 -17.97 -9.59
C GLY A 85 -9.96 -18.87 -10.17
N THR A 86 -9.72 -19.94 -9.42
CA THR A 86 -8.75 -20.98 -9.75
C THR A 86 -9.42 -22.15 -10.46
N VAL A 87 -8.87 -22.58 -11.59
CA VAL A 87 -9.31 -23.75 -12.35
C VAL A 87 -8.22 -24.81 -12.40
N SER A 88 -8.59 -26.08 -12.40
CA SER A 88 -7.61 -27.17 -12.57
C SER A 88 -7.16 -27.30 -14.02
N LEU A 89 -5.91 -27.71 -14.19
CA LEU A 89 -5.31 -28.02 -15.47
C LEU A 89 -5.32 -29.53 -15.75
N TYR A 90 -5.37 -29.89 -17.02
CA TYR A 90 -5.20 -31.26 -17.49
C TYR A 90 -4.54 -31.29 -18.86
N SER A 91 -3.88 -32.40 -19.18
CA SER A 91 -3.38 -32.69 -20.53
C SER A 91 -4.19 -33.83 -21.16
N LEU A 92 -4.23 -33.85 -22.49
CA LEU A 92 -4.84 -34.95 -23.24
C LEU A 92 -3.78 -36.01 -23.55
N PRO A 93 -4.12 -37.32 -23.55
CA PRO A 93 -3.16 -38.36 -23.89
C PRO A 93 -2.57 -38.16 -25.30
N GLY A 94 -1.25 -37.92 -25.37
CA GLY A 94 -0.53 -37.69 -26.63
C GLY A 94 -0.54 -36.24 -27.10
N ASP A 95 -1.02 -35.31 -26.27
CA ASP A 95 -0.89 -33.86 -26.45
C ASP A 95 0.00 -33.31 -25.32
N GLU A 96 0.95 -32.45 -25.69
CA GLU A 96 1.85 -31.78 -24.74
C GLU A 96 1.23 -30.48 -24.20
N ASN A 97 0.13 -30.00 -24.79
CA ASN A 97 -0.57 -28.81 -24.34
C ASN A 97 -1.34 -29.03 -23.04
N LEU A 98 -1.50 -27.95 -22.29
CA LEU A 98 -2.31 -27.90 -21.07
C LEU A 98 -3.65 -27.24 -21.36
N TYR A 99 -4.69 -27.77 -20.76
CA TYR A 99 -6.06 -27.28 -20.89
C TYR A 99 -6.64 -26.94 -19.53
N THR A 100 -7.42 -25.86 -19.47
CA THR A 100 -8.21 -25.54 -18.28
C THR A 100 -9.50 -26.36 -18.26
N GLN A 101 -9.99 -26.65 -17.06
CA GLN A 101 -11.40 -27.01 -16.91
C GLN A 101 -12.32 -25.90 -17.45
N ALA A 102 -13.52 -26.29 -17.88
CA ALA A 102 -14.48 -25.37 -18.46
C ALA A 102 -15.06 -24.43 -17.38
N ILE A 103 -15.03 -23.14 -17.67
CA ILE A 103 -15.63 -22.06 -16.90
C ILE A 103 -17.01 -21.78 -17.49
N LYS A 104 -18.02 -21.63 -16.64
CA LYS A 104 -19.35 -21.20 -17.06
C LYS A 104 -19.47 -19.69 -16.92
N LEU A 105 -19.70 -19.00 -18.02
CA LEU A 105 -19.91 -17.57 -18.05
C LEU A 105 -21.38 -17.28 -18.35
N ASP A 106 -22.01 -16.49 -17.48
CA ASP A 106 -23.38 -16.01 -17.66
C ASP A 106 -23.40 -14.93 -18.75
N LEU A 107 -24.40 -14.99 -19.63
CA LEU A 107 -24.64 -14.00 -20.67
C LEU A 107 -25.70 -13.00 -20.19
N VAL A 108 -25.51 -11.73 -20.52
CA VAL A 108 -26.39 -10.63 -20.10
C VAL A 108 -27.05 -9.99 -21.31
N GLY A 109 -28.30 -9.53 -21.14
CA GLY A 109 -29.07 -8.89 -22.21
C GLY A 109 -29.72 -9.84 -23.21
N CYS A 110 -29.74 -11.14 -22.91
CA CYS A 110 -30.35 -12.14 -23.78
C CYS A 110 -31.88 -12.06 -23.75
N ASP A 111 -32.48 -11.89 -24.93
CA ASP A 111 -33.92 -11.98 -25.13
C ASP A 111 -34.31 -13.44 -25.42
N PRO A 112 -35.04 -14.11 -24.52
CA PRO A 112 -35.43 -15.51 -24.73
C PRO A 112 -36.42 -15.70 -25.91
N GLU A 113 -37.00 -14.63 -26.44
CA GLU A 113 -37.87 -14.66 -27.62
C GLU A 113 -37.13 -14.36 -28.93
N SER A 114 -35.84 -13.98 -28.87
CA SER A 114 -35.00 -13.76 -30.04
C SER A 114 -34.65 -15.07 -30.74
N THR A 115 -34.64 -15.06 -32.08
CA THR A 115 -34.13 -16.17 -32.90
C THR A 115 -32.63 -16.06 -33.18
N GLU A 116 -32.03 -14.91 -32.93
CA GLU A 116 -30.58 -14.70 -33.05
C GLU A 116 -29.88 -15.05 -31.74
N PRO A 117 -28.73 -15.75 -31.79
CA PRO A 117 -28.01 -16.15 -30.59
C PRO A 117 -27.52 -14.92 -29.83
N CYS A 118 -27.76 -14.91 -28.52
CA CYS A 118 -27.19 -13.92 -27.62
C CYS A 118 -25.67 -14.12 -27.52
N CYS A 119 -24.90 -13.06 -27.77
CA CYS A 119 -23.45 -13.09 -27.64
C CYS A 119 -22.95 -11.90 -26.81
N ASN A 120 -21.99 -12.15 -25.94
CA ASN A 120 -21.31 -11.13 -25.15
C ASN A 120 -19.81 -11.16 -25.46
N THR A 121 -19.17 -10.02 -25.25
CA THR A 121 -17.72 -9.85 -25.37
C THR A 121 -17.14 -9.73 -23.97
N PHE A 122 -16.11 -10.52 -23.67
CA PHE A 122 -15.38 -10.47 -22.41
C PHE A 122 -13.89 -10.29 -22.66
N TYR A 123 -13.15 -9.93 -21.61
CA TYR A 123 -11.71 -9.72 -21.67
C TYR A 123 -11.02 -10.56 -20.60
N VAL A 124 -9.98 -11.31 -20.99
CA VAL A 124 -9.13 -12.03 -20.04
C VAL A 124 -8.04 -11.09 -19.56
N THR A 125 -8.15 -10.61 -18.32
CA THR A 125 -7.25 -9.57 -17.78
C THR A 125 -6.13 -10.14 -16.94
N GLU A 126 -6.29 -11.34 -16.39
CA GLU A 126 -5.24 -12.05 -15.64
C GLU A 126 -5.24 -13.54 -16.00
N PHE A 127 -4.04 -14.13 -16.08
CA PHE A 127 -3.86 -15.56 -16.31
C PHE A 127 -2.51 -16.03 -15.76
N TYR A 128 -2.56 -16.78 -14.66
CA TYR A 128 -1.39 -17.29 -13.95
C TYR A 128 -1.46 -18.81 -13.82
N VAL A 129 -0.41 -19.52 -14.19
CA VAL A 129 -0.33 -20.97 -13.98
C VAL A 129 0.47 -21.25 -12.72
N LYS A 130 -0.07 -22.08 -11.84
CA LYS A 130 0.49 -22.43 -10.53
C LYS A 130 0.81 -23.91 -10.40
N ASN A 131 1.84 -24.21 -9.64
CA ASN A 131 2.19 -25.58 -9.25
C ASN A 131 1.38 -26.05 -8.02
N ALA A 132 1.66 -27.25 -7.53
CA ALA A 132 0.96 -27.85 -6.39
C ALA A 132 1.11 -27.07 -5.06
N ASP A 133 2.19 -26.28 -4.92
CA ASP A 133 2.48 -25.47 -3.74
C ASP A 133 1.83 -24.07 -3.82
N GLY A 134 1.13 -23.76 -4.93
CA GLY A 134 0.48 -22.47 -5.16
C GLY A 134 1.42 -21.39 -5.70
N VAL A 135 2.65 -21.74 -6.08
CA VAL A 135 3.63 -20.81 -6.67
C VAL A 135 3.32 -20.60 -8.14
N ILE A 136 3.34 -19.35 -8.60
CA ILE A 136 3.17 -18.99 -10.01
C ILE A 136 4.44 -19.38 -10.77
N ILE A 137 4.28 -20.20 -11.81
CA ILE A 137 5.39 -20.71 -12.63
C ILE A 137 5.29 -20.26 -14.10
N TYR A 138 4.09 -19.91 -14.57
CA TYR A 138 3.90 -19.22 -15.84
C TYR A 138 2.90 -18.08 -15.69
N ALA A 139 3.07 -17.03 -16.49
CA ALA A 139 2.15 -15.91 -16.58
C ALA A 139 1.93 -15.48 -18.04
N ALA A 140 0.74 -15.01 -18.35
CA ALA A 140 0.48 -14.36 -19.63
C ALA A 140 0.94 -12.88 -19.57
N PRO A 141 1.70 -12.38 -20.55
CA PRO A 141 2.14 -10.98 -20.58
C PRO A 141 0.98 -9.99 -20.75
N ALA A 142 1.10 -8.80 -20.15
CA ALA A 142 0.20 -7.68 -20.45
C ALA A 142 0.56 -7.01 -21.78
N ALA A 143 -0.43 -6.38 -22.41
CA ALA A 143 -0.21 -5.57 -23.59
C ALA A 143 0.71 -4.38 -23.29
N GLY A 144 1.74 -4.19 -24.12
CA GLY A 144 2.76 -3.15 -23.95
C GLY A 144 3.89 -3.51 -22.99
N SER A 145 3.87 -4.70 -22.39
CA SER A 145 4.96 -5.19 -21.54
C SER A 145 6.17 -5.65 -22.37
N ASP A 146 7.36 -5.66 -21.77
CA ASP A 146 8.57 -6.12 -22.47
C ASP A 146 8.49 -7.63 -22.80
N ALA A 147 7.80 -8.41 -21.96
CA ALA A 147 7.53 -9.84 -22.17
C ALA A 147 6.63 -10.14 -23.37
N GLN A 148 5.83 -9.17 -23.83
CA GLN A 148 5.07 -9.32 -25.08
C GLN A 148 5.97 -9.64 -26.27
N GLY A 149 7.23 -9.16 -26.27
CA GLY A 149 8.18 -9.37 -27.38
C GLY A 149 8.54 -10.83 -27.65
N PHE A 150 8.25 -11.74 -26.72
CA PHE A 150 8.49 -13.18 -26.87
C PHE A 150 7.29 -13.95 -27.43
N LEU A 151 6.15 -13.30 -27.61
CA LEU A 151 4.95 -13.95 -28.13
C LEU A 151 4.97 -13.97 -29.67
N ASP A 152 4.82 -15.15 -30.26
CA ASP A 152 4.64 -15.30 -31.72
C ASP A 152 3.32 -14.69 -32.20
N TYR A 153 2.30 -14.73 -31.32
CA TYR A 153 0.94 -14.26 -31.59
C TYR A 153 0.51 -13.27 -30.49
N PRO A 154 0.81 -11.96 -30.63
CA PRO A 154 0.47 -10.96 -29.62
C PRO A 154 -1.02 -10.93 -29.24
N GLU A 155 -1.93 -11.34 -30.12
CA GLU A 155 -3.36 -11.48 -29.83
C GLU A 155 -3.71 -12.57 -28.79
N ARG A 156 -2.73 -13.36 -28.33
CA ARG A 156 -2.86 -14.40 -27.30
C ARG A 156 -2.37 -13.96 -25.92
N MET A 157 -2.06 -12.67 -25.74
CA MET A 157 -1.68 -12.06 -24.46
C MET A 157 -2.90 -11.66 -23.59
N LEU A 158 -2.68 -11.03 -22.45
CA LEU A 158 -3.75 -10.47 -21.61
C LEU A 158 -4.48 -9.30 -22.28
N ASN A 159 -5.64 -8.96 -21.73
CA ASN A 159 -6.64 -8.04 -22.29
C ASN A 159 -7.15 -8.48 -23.66
N ARG A 160 -7.10 -9.79 -23.93
CA ARG A 160 -7.65 -10.38 -25.14
C ARG A 160 -9.17 -10.39 -25.09
N GLU A 161 -9.76 -9.92 -26.19
CA GLU A 161 -11.18 -10.03 -26.47
C GLU A 161 -11.59 -11.48 -26.77
N ILE A 162 -12.61 -11.98 -26.05
CA ILE A 162 -13.28 -13.25 -26.32
C ILE A 162 -14.78 -13.01 -26.54
N VAL A 163 -15.29 -13.45 -27.68
CA VAL A 163 -16.71 -13.35 -28.02
C VAL A 163 -17.34 -14.72 -27.86
N ILE A 164 -18.34 -14.82 -26.99
CA ILE A 164 -19.01 -16.08 -26.67
C ILE A 164 -20.52 -15.93 -26.83
N CYS A 165 -21.16 -16.96 -27.40
CA CYS A 165 -22.59 -17.00 -27.63
C CYS A 165 -23.25 -18.15 -26.86
N GLU A 166 -24.54 -18.01 -26.59
CA GLU A 166 -25.31 -18.95 -25.78
C GLU A 166 -25.23 -20.40 -26.27
N PHE A 167 -25.25 -21.34 -25.31
CA PHE A 167 -25.28 -22.78 -25.54
C PHE A 167 -24.13 -23.35 -26.38
N THR A 168 -23.05 -22.58 -26.53
CA THR A 168 -21.86 -22.96 -27.30
C THR A 168 -20.67 -23.17 -26.35
N LYS A 169 -19.79 -24.12 -26.72
CA LYS A 169 -18.53 -24.35 -26.02
C LYS A 169 -17.39 -23.70 -26.79
N TYR A 170 -16.61 -22.87 -26.12
CA TYR A 170 -15.48 -22.17 -26.70
C TYR A 170 -14.16 -22.67 -26.10
N GLN A 171 -13.15 -22.71 -26.96
CA GLN A 171 -11.78 -22.95 -26.58
C GLN A 171 -10.93 -21.83 -27.18
N PHE A 172 -10.20 -21.10 -26.33
CA PHE A 172 -9.32 -20.02 -26.75
C PHE A 172 -7.87 -20.40 -26.46
N ASP A 173 -6.96 -20.00 -27.34
CA ASP A 173 -5.52 -20.13 -27.09
C ASP A 173 -5.03 -18.90 -26.31
N ILE A 174 -4.24 -19.17 -25.26
CA ILE A 174 -3.51 -18.17 -24.47
C ILE A 174 -2.04 -18.57 -24.38
N ASP A 175 -1.16 -17.62 -24.64
CA ASP A 175 0.28 -17.85 -24.59
C ASP A 175 0.82 -17.42 -23.23
N VAL A 176 1.65 -18.26 -22.61
CA VAL A 176 2.26 -18.00 -21.30
C VAL A 176 3.78 -18.16 -21.38
N LEU A 177 4.48 -17.36 -20.57
CA LEU A 177 5.94 -17.40 -20.43
C LEU A 177 6.32 -17.79 -19.00
N CYS A 178 7.55 -18.26 -18.84
CA CYS A 178 8.11 -18.61 -17.54
C CYS A 178 8.21 -17.37 -16.65
N TYR A 179 7.76 -17.49 -15.40
CA TYR A 179 7.57 -16.35 -14.51
C TYR A 179 8.29 -16.53 -13.18
N GLU A 180 8.91 -15.45 -12.71
CA GLU A 180 9.44 -15.29 -11.37
C GLU A 180 8.99 -13.93 -10.82
N GLU A 181 8.75 -13.83 -9.51
CA GLU A 181 8.25 -12.61 -8.88
C GLU A 181 9.15 -11.39 -9.13
N ALA A 182 10.48 -11.59 -9.25
CA ALA A 182 11.42 -10.52 -9.53
C ALA A 182 11.22 -9.80 -10.89
N TYR A 183 10.45 -10.42 -11.81
CA TYR A 183 10.23 -9.91 -13.17
C TYR A 183 8.82 -9.35 -13.39
N TYR A 184 8.10 -9.02 -12.31
CA TYR A 184 6.71 -8.55 -12.39
C TYR A 184 6.54 -7.33 -13.33
N THR A 185 7.51 -6.40 -13.36
CA THR A 185 7.49 -5.22 -14.24
C THR A 185 7.54 -5.58 -15.72
N GLU A 186 8.34 -6.59 -16.06
CA GLU A 186 8.56 -7.03 -17.45
C GLU A 186 7.31 -7.68 -18.05
N PHE A 187 6.43 -8.22 -17.21
CA PHE A 187 5.12 -8.75 -17.59
C PHE A 187 4.01 -7.68 -17.59
N GLY A 188 4.32 -6.44 -17.19
CA GLY A 188 3.35 -5.35 -17.07
C GLY A 188 2.45 -5.47 -15.84
N PHE A 189 2.90 -6.19 -14.81
CA PHE A 189 2.20 -6.28 -13.54
C PHE A 189 2.64 -5.14 -12.62
N VAL A 190 1.75 -4.74 -11.71
CA VAL A 190 2.07 -3.79 -10.64
C VAL A 190 2.19 -4.58 -9.35
N TRP A 191 3.35 -4.50 -8.70
CA TRP A 191 3.54 -5.08 -7.38
C TRP A 191 3.28 -4.00 -6.31
N PHE A 192 2.32 -4.26 -5.43
CA PHE A 192 2.08 -3.40 -4.27
C PHE A 192 2.90 -3.92 -3.10
N ASN A 193 3.87 -3.13 -2.64
CA ASN A 193 4.48 -3.34 -1.33
C ASN A 193 3.61 -2.67 -0.26
N VAL A 194 2.70 -3.43 0.34
CA VAL A 194 1.92 -2.95 1.48
C VAL A 194 2.77 -3.11 2.73
N ASN A 195 3.30 -2.00 3.25
CA ASN A 195 3.98 -1.98 4.54
C ASN A 195 2.96 -1.56 5.62
N GLU A 196 2.88 -2.35 6.69
CA GLU A 196 2.18 -1.94 7.90
C GLU A 196 3.06 -0.96 8.68
N VAL A 197 2.49 0.19 9.03
CA VAL A 197 3.15 1.24 9.81
C VAL A 197 2.32 1.57 11.05
N VAL A 198 2.98 1.78 12.16
CA VAL A 198 2.37 2.29 13.39
C VAL A 198 2.63 3.79 13.46
N LEU A 199 1.57 4.58 13.67
CA LEU A 199 1.73 6.01 13.90
C LEU A 199 2.02 6.25 15.39
N CYS A 200 3.26 6.59 15.69
CA CYS A 200 3.71 6.97 17.02
C CYS A 200 3.60 8.49 17.20
N GLN A 201 3.65 8.97 18.44
CA GLN A 201 3.70 10.40 18.77
C GLN A 201 4.64 10.65 19.96
N VAL A 202 5.45 11.70 19.88
CA VAL A 202 6.18 12.25 21.04
C VAL A 202 5.61 13.63 21.37
N CYS A 203 5.24 13.84 22.63
CA CYS A 203 4.72 15.13 23.10
C CYS A 203 5.78 15.90 23.88
N PHE A 204 5.83 17.21 23.70
CA PHE A 204 6.78 18.09 24.36
C PHE A 204 6.05 19.16 25.16
N PHE A 205 6.58 19.49 26.32
CA PHE A 205 6.20 20.67 27.10
C PHE A 205 7.46 21.33 27.64
N GLY A 206 7.46 22.65 27.76
CA GLY A 206 8.60 23.29 28.37
C GLY A 206 8.35 24.70 28.81
N ASP A 207 9.27 25.18 29.65
CA ASP A 207 9.23 26.49 30.27
C ASP A 207 10.52 27.28 29.97
N ILE A 208 10.41 28.60 29.94
CA ILE A 208 11.50 29.56 29.83
C ILE A 208 11.54 30.37 31.12
N CYS A 209 12.66 30.30 31.81
CA CYS A 209 12.94 31.10 32.99
C CYS A 209 13.82 32.30 32.64
N LEU A 210 13.25 33.49 32.85
CA LEU A 210 13.85 34.75 32.44
C LEU A 210 14.90 35.24 33.45
N ASN A 211 16.14 35.39 32.99
CA ASN A 211 17.18 36.09 33.76
C ASN A 211 17.24 37.60 33.45
N GLU A 212 16.73 38.02 32.30
CA GLU A 212 16.81 39.40 31.80
C GLU A 212 15.44 39.92 31.34
N TYR A 213 14.59 40.30 32.31
CA TYR A 213 13.27 40.91 32.05
C TYR A 213 13.24 41.99 30.97
N PRO A 214 14.22 42.92 30.86
CA PRO A 214 14.17 43.99 29.85
C PRO A 214 14.16 43.49 28.40
N TRP A 215 14.62 42.26 28.14
CA TRP A 215 14.60 41.66 26.81
C TRP A 215 13.25 41.02 26.48
N TYR A 216 12.28 41.06 27.38
CA TYR A 216 10.91 40.61 27.12
C TYR A 216 9.91 41.74 27.37
N GLU A 217 10.40 42.95 27.70
CA GLU A 217 9.59 44.14 27.90
C GLU A 217 9.39 44.89 26.58
N GLY A 218 8.29 44.59 25.88
CA GLY A 218 7.84 45.37 24.73
C GLY A 218 6.59 44.83 24.07
N ASP A 219 5.97 45.64 23.20
CA ASP A 219 4.73 45.29 22.46
C ASP A 219 4.91 44.09 21.50
N TRP A 220 6.16 43.66 21.28
CA TRP A 220 6.57 42.54 20.44
C TRP A 220 6.65 41.21 21.20
N ALA A 221 6.62 41.24 22.54
CA ALA A 221 6.60 40.04 23.35
C ALA A 221 5.20 39.42 23.34
N PRO A 222 5.07 38.10 23.12
CA PRO A 222 3.78 37.43 23.02
C PRO A 222 3.01 37.40 24.37
N MET A 223 3.72 37.58 25.49
CA MET A 223 3.18 37.42 26.84
C MET A 223 3.76 38.48 27.78
N THR A 224 3.07 38.74 28.89
CA THR A 224 3.63 39.60 29.95
C THR A 224 4.81 38.87 30.61
N PRO A 225 6.00 39.49 30.72
CA PRO A 225 7.16 38.84 31.30
C PRO A 225 6.89 38.35 32.72
N ALA A 226 7.14 37.06 32.95
CA ALA A 226 7.14 36.44 34.27
C ALA A 226 8.49 35.74 34.50
N PHE A 227 8.79 35.41 35.77
CA PHE A 227 9.99 34.65 36.10
C PHE A 227 9.98 33.28 35.41
N ASP A 228 8.79 32.68 35.33
CA ASP A 228 8.51 31.38 34.77
C ASP A 228 7.39 31.56 33.74
N MET A 229 7.68 31.20 32.49
CA MET A 229 6.76 31.34 31.36
C MET A 229 6.79 30.06 30.53
N PRO A 230 5.67 29.66 29.92
CA PRO A 230 5.70 28.57 28.97
C PRO A 230 6.61 28.90 27.78
N ALA A 231 7.35 27.89 27.32
CA ALA A 231 8.17 27.98 26.14
C ALA A 231 7.29 27.99 24.89
N ILE A 232 7.53 28.97 24.01
CA ILE A 232 6.99 28.93 22.64
C ILE A 232 8.05 28.25 21.77
N PHE A 233 7.73 27.12 21.17
CA PHE A 233 8.67 26.30 20.42
C PHE A 233 8.03 25.67 19.18
N GLN A 234 8.89 25.24 18.27
CA GLN A 234 8.56 24.42 17.12
C GLN A 234 9.46 23.18 17.11
N VAL A 235 8.92 22.05 16.68
CA VAL A 235 9.60 20.75 16.71
C VAL A 235 9.51 20.10 15.34
N TRP A 236 10.51 19.32 14.96
CA TRP A 236 10.42 18.45 13.80
C TRP A 236 11.24 17.19 13.99
N ALA A 237 10.78 16.10 13.38
CA ALA A 237 11.48 14.82 13.37
C ALA A 237 12.21 14.64 12.03
N GLU A 238 13.40 14.08 12.11
CA GLU A 238 14.19 13.60 10.99
C GLU A 238 14.39 12.09 11.14
N LYS A 239 14.25 11.34 10.05
CA LYS A 239 14.54 9.90 9.97
C LYS A 239 15.91 9.68 9.36
N TRP A 240 16.66 8.73 9.89
CA TRP A 240 17.91 8.29 9.29
C TRP A 240 17.64 7.43 8.06
N ASN A 241 18.09 7.87 6.90
CA ASN A 241 18.09 7.09 5.67
C ASN A 241 19.50 6.55 5.43
N PRO A 242 19.79 5.28 5.77
CA PRO A 242 21.12 4.69 5.61
C PRO A 242 21.51 4.47 4.14
N ASP A 243 20.54 4.45 3.23
CA ASP A 243 20.73 4.10 1.82
C ASP A 243 20.95 5.34 0.94
N PHE A 244 20.84 6.54 1.51
CA PHE A 244 21.07 7.79 0.79
C PHE A 244 22.55 7.95 0.41
N ASP A 245 22.84 7.97 -0.89
CA ASP A 245 24.18 8.26 -1.43
C ASP A 245 24.41 9.78 -1.47
N ASN A 246 25.38 10.26 -0.69
CA ASN A 246 25.74 11.68 -0.65
C ASN A 246 26.53 12.13 -1.88
N GLY A 247 26.92 11.23 -2.79
CA GLY A 247 27.68 11.52 -4.00
C GLY A 247 29.19 11.70 -3.78
N ASP A 248 29.66 11.56 -2.54
CA ASP A 248 31.08 11.59 -2.15
C ASP A 248 31.62 10.22 -1.69
N GLY A 249 30.82 9.16 -1.91
CA GLY A 249 31.11 7.81 -1.47
C GLY A 249 30.75 7.53 0.00
N THR A 250 30.10 8.48 0.69
CA THR A 250 29.46 8.25 1.99
C THR A 250 27.98 7.97 1.82
N PHE A 251 27.45 7.14 2.73
CA PHE A 251 26.05 6.77 2.79
C PHE A 251 25.45 7.23 4.10
N GLY A 252 24.17 7.57 4.07
CA GLY A 252 23.46 7.99 5.26
C GLY A 252 23.17 9.47 5.29
N ARG A 253 21.92 9.82 5.56
CA ARG A 253 21.48 11.20 5.78
C ARG A 253 20.24 11.24 6.68
N TRP A 254 20.12 12.31 7.46
CA TRP A 254 18.88 12.67 8.14
C TRP A 254 17.91 13.36 7.16
N GLU A 255 16.71 12.79 7.01
CA GLU A 255 15.65 13.28 6.15
C GLU A 255 14.45 13.69 7.00
N VAL A 256 13.89 14.86 6.73
CA VAL A 256 12.74 15.37 7.47
C VAL A 256 11.52 14.47 7.21
N VAL A 257 10.89 13.95 8.29
CA VAL A 257 9.79 12.95 8.21
C VAL A 257 8.53 13.57 7.62
N GLU A 258 8.23 14.80 8.00
CA GLU A 258 7.11 15.59 7.48
C GLU A 258 7.55 17.02 7.23
N ALA A 259 6.98 17.67 6.21
CA ALA A 259 7.38 19.01 5.81
C ALA A 259 7.53 19.95 7.01
N TYR A 260 8.70 20.58 7.11
CA TYR A 260 9.02 21.47 8.23
C TYR A 260 8.07 22.68 8.29
N PHE A 261 7.59 23.10 7.12
CA PHE A 261 6.64 24.18 6.94
C PHE A 261 5.46 23.72 6.09
N ASP A 262 4.28 24.29 6.32
CA ASP A 262 3.14 24.18 5.43
C ASP A 262 3.38 24.92 4.10
N ASP A 263 2.42 24.83 3.18
CA ASP A 263 2.48 25.53 1.87
C ASP A 263 2.60 27.06 2.00
N ALA A 264 2.27 27.62 3.16
CA ALA A 264 2.39 29.05 3.47
C ALA A 264 3.73 29.40 4.14
N GLY A 265 4.61 28.43 4.38
CA GLY A 265 5.88 28.62 5.05
C GLY A 265 5.77 28.71 6.58
N ALA A 266 4.64 28.33 7.18
CA ALA A 266 4.45 28.30 8.62
C ALA A 266 4.85 26.93 9.21
N PRO A 267 5.50 26.88 10.38
CA PRO A 267 5.93 25.60 10.94
C PRO A 267 4.73 24.71 11.24
N ILE A 268 4.77 23.44 10.79
CA ILE A 268 3.64 22.52 10.95
C ILE A 268 3.41 22.20 12.44
N TYR A 269 4.50 21.94 13.17
CA TYR A 269 4.46 21.63 14.60
C TYR A 269 5.02 22.80 15.40
N SER A 270 4.13 23.71 15.80
CA SER A 270 4.44 24.86 16.63
C SER A 270 3.29 25.14 17.60
N ASN A 271 3.65 25.51 18.83
CA ASN A 271 2.69 25.91 19.86
C ASN A 271 2.44 27.44 19.89
N LEU A 272 2.88 28.16 18.86
CA LEU A 272 2.77 29.62 18.78
C LEU A 272 1.31 30.12 18.87
N SER A 273 0.34 29.33 18.41
CA SER A 273 -1.08 29.73 18.44
C SER A 273 -1.69 29.74 19.84
N TRP A 274 -1.15 28.96 20.79
CA TRP A 274 -1.54 28.96 22.21
C TRP A 274 -0.46 29.51 23.14
N LEU A 275 0.58 30.15 22.56
CA LEU A 275 1.67 30.80 23.28
C LEU A 275 2.36 29.84 24.28
N GLY A 276 2.45 28.57 23.93
CA GLY A 276 3.02 27.51 24.76
C GLY A 276 2.22 27.13 26.01
N ALA A 277 1.09 27.77 26.29
CA ALA A 277 0.27 27.49 27.47
C ALA A 277 -0.89 26.52 27.19
N GLY A 278 -1.07 25.51 28.04
CA GLY A 278 -2.32 24.75 28.16
C GLY A 278 -2.29 23.32 27.63
N GLU A 279 -1.49 23.02 26.60
CA GLU A 279 -1.34 21.66 26.08
C GLU A 279 0.09 21.38 25.55
N PRO A 280 0.59 20.14 25.70
CA PRO A 280 1.82 19.69 25.06
C PRO A 280 1.73 19.74 23.53
N LEU A 281 2.86 20.01 22.87
CA LEU A 281 2.97 19.91 21.41
C LEU A 281 3.41 18.49 21.03
N CYS A 282 2.55 17.74 20.35
CA CYS A 282 2.84 16.38 19.92
C CYS A 282 3.24 16.33 18.44
N VAL A 283 4.29 15.57 18.15
CA VAL A 283 4.80 15.34 16.79
C VAL A 283 4.59 13.87 16.44
N PRO A 284 3.78 13.54 15.43
CA PRO A 284 3.63 12.18 14.95
C PRO A 284 4.83 11.76 14.10
N PHE A 285 5.10 10.47 14.07
CA PHE A 285 6.08 9.85 13.18
C PHE A 285 5.68 8.39 12.91
N ALA A 286 6.09 7.86 11.76
CA ALA A 286 5.70 6.52 11.32
C ALA A 286 6.77 5.49 11.69
N ASP A 287 6.43 4.48 12.48
CA ASP A 287 7.30 3.35 12.81
C ASP A 287 6.96 2.14 11.92
N TYR A 288 7.96 1.61 11.22
CA TYR A 288 7.79 0.52 10.27
C TYR A 288 8.07 -0.81 10.98
N LEU A 289 7.04 -1.62 11.22
CA LEU A 289 7.13 -2.85 12.04
C LEU A 289 8.15 -3.90 11.58
N ASN A 290 8.62 -3.81 10.33
CA ASN A 290 9.58 -4.72 9.73
C ASN A 290 11.02 -4.18 9.69
N LYS A 291 11.29 -3.00 10.27
CA LYS A 291 12.60 -2.35 10.24
C LYS A 291 12.87 -1.54 11.51
N GLU A 292 14.08 -1.62 12.04
CA GLU A 292 14.55 -0.66 13.06
C GLU A 292 14.75 0.70 12.40
N ASP A 293 13.97 1.69 12.83
CA ASP A 293 14.09 3.07 12.38
C ASP A 293 14.80 3.93 13.42
N ARG A 294 15.54 4.93 12.94
CA ARG A 294 16.19 5.91 13.80
C ARG A 294 15.65 7.29 13.50
N TYR A 295 15.26 7.97 14.55
CA TYR A 295 14.70 9.30 14.51
C TYR A 295 15.61 10.26 15.26
N ARG A 296 15.57 11.51 14.83
CA ARG A 296 16.19 12.63 15.50
C ARG A 296 15.12 13.69 15.65
N VAL A 297 14.90 14.15 16.88
CA VAL A 297 14.01 15.29 17.11
C VAL A 297 14.84 16.55 17.26
N ASN A 298 14.42 17.59 16.56
CA ASN A 298 15.01 18.92 16.61
C ASN A 298 13.99 19.93 17.10
N MET A 299 14.47 20.96 17.79
CA MET A 299 13.61 21.99 18.38
C MET A 299 14.21 23.38 18.19
N ASN A 300 13.36 24.35 17.85
CA ASN A 300 13.68 25.76 17.94
C ASN A 300 12.73 26.42 18.93
N VAL A 301 13.23 27.37 19.71
CA VAL A 301 12.44 28.11 20.69
C VAL A 301 12.35 29.57 20.25
N TRP A 302 11.16 30.15 20.36
CA TRP A 302 10.89 31.55 20.07
C TRP A 302 11.39 32.41 21.23
N MET A 303 12.51 33.08 21.01
CA MET A 303 13.19 33.89 22.04
C MET A 303 13.70 35.20 21.45
N PRO A 304 14.05 36.19 22.29
CA PRO A 304 14.65 37.43 21.82
C PRO A 304 15.97 37.15 21.09
N THR A 305 16.05 37.58 19.85
CA THR A 305 17.30 37.56 19.06
C THR A 305 18.11 38.84 19.23
N ASP A 306 17.43 39.93 19.58
CA ASP A 306 18.00 41.19 20.02
C ASP A 306 16.99 41.91 20.97
N PRO A 307 17.33 43.06 21.57
CA PRO A 307 16.46 43.76 22.53
C PRO A 307 15.10 44.25 22.01
N GLN A 308 14.81 44.11 20.71
CA GLN A 308 13.55 44.55 20.09
C GLN A 308 12.96 43.53 19.11
N THR A 309 13.55 42.34 18.98
CA THR A 309 13.11 41.31 18.04
C THR A 309 13.06 39.94 18.66
N MET A 310 12.02 39.18 18.30
CA MET A 310 11.93 37.74 18.57
C MET A 310 12.28 36.97 17.30
N GLY A 311 12.88 35.80 17.49
CA GLY A 311 13.19 34.88 16.43
C GLY A 311 13.21 33.43 16.91
N TRP A 312 13.16 32.52 15.95
CA TRP A 312 13.40 31.10 16.22
C TRP A 312 14.89 30.88 16.46
N VAL A 313 15.24 30.50 17.68
CA VAL A 313 16.59 30.16 18.09
C VAL A 313 16.71 28.65 18.21
N PRO A 314 17.71 28.02 17.57
CA PRO A 314 17.98 26.60 17.76
C PRO A 314 18.18 26.28 19.24
N TYR A 315 17.32 25.40 19.74
CA TYR A 315 17.56 24.76 21.02
C TYR A 315 18.37 23.51 20.72
N TYR A 316 19.54 23.36 21.32
CA TYR A 316 20.40 22.19 21.13
C TYR A 316 19.84 20.97 21.87
N PHE A 317 18.56 20.69 21.64
CA PHE A 317 17.91 19.42 21.91
C PHE A 317 17.96 18.64 20.60
N THR A 318 19.01 17.83 20.47
CA THR A 318 19.10 16.81 19.44
C THR A 318 19.15 15.49 20.17
N ALA A 319 17.97 14.88 20.33
CA ALA A 319 17.86 13.51 20.80
C ALA A 319 17.82 12.60 19.58
N GLU A 320 18.85 11.77 19.43
CA GLU A 320 18.78 10.60 18.57
C GLU A 320 17.99 9.53 19.33
N LEU A 321 16.86 9.14 18.75
CA LEU A 321 15.99 8.10 19.25
C LEU A 321 16.15 6.90 18.32
N VAL A 322 16.65 5.80 18.87
CA VAL A 322 16.44 4.50 18.26
C VAL A 322 15.07 4.05 18.74
N ILE A 323 14.06 4.18 17.86
CA ILE A 323 12.68 3.89 18.24
C ILE A 323 12.35 2.51 17.70
N ASP A 324 11.99 1.63 18.62
CA ASP A 324 11.37 0.34 18.37
C ASP A 324 10.07 0.34 19.17
N ASP A 325 8.93 0.10 18.51
CA ASP A 325 7.60 0.01 19.15
C ASP A 325 7.15 1.30 19.87
N CYS A 326 7.39 2.46 19.24
CA CYS A 326 7.05 3.78 19.79
C CYS A 326 7.67 4.09 21.18
N ASP A 327 8.73 3.42 21.61
CA ASP A 327 9.36 3.66 22.91
C ASP A 327 10.27 4.90 22.87
N TYR A 328 9.88 5.94 23.63
CA TYR A 328 10.69 7.15 23.88
C TYR A 328 10.87 7.39 25.39
N SER A 329 10.81 6.33 26.20
CA SER A 329 11.00 6.39 27.65
C SER A 329 12.35 6.98 28.09
N GLU A 330 13.36 6.99 27.21
CA GLU A 330 14.64 7.67 27.44
C GLU A 330 14.48 9.21 27.51
N LEU A 331 13.45 9.77 26.89
CA LEU A 331 13.14 11.21 26.92
C LEU A 331 12.07 11.58 27.95
N ASP A 332 11.12 10.68 28.20
CA ASP A 332 10.03 10.85 29.16
C ASP A 332 10.49 10.42 30.57
N LEU A 333 11.21 11.34 31.24
CA LEU A 333 11.87 11.04 32.51
C LEU A 333 10.92 10.77 33.68
N ASP A 334 9.68 11.24 33.62
CA ASP A 334 8.68 11.06 34.67
C ASP A 334 7.59 10.04 34.29
N GLY A 335 7.59 9.54 33.05
CA GLY A 335 6.73 8.48 32.55
C GLY A 335 5.31 8.94 32.26
N ASN A 336 5.10 10.23 32.02
CA ASN A 336 3.77 10.82 31.81
C ASN A 336 3.37 10.94 30.33
N GLY A 337 4.26 10.53 29.40
CA GLY A 337 4.11 10.63 27.95
C GLY A 337 4.50 11.99 27.38
N VAL A 338 5.14 12.86 28.16
CA VAL A 338 5.52 14.23 27.76
C VAL A 338 6.98 14.49 28.11
N VAL A 339 7.75 14.83 27.10
CA VAL A 339 9.14 15.26 27.24
C VAL A 339 9.16 16.71 27.73
N GLU A 340 9.57 16.89 28.99
CA GLU A 340 9.71 18.19 29.63
C GLU A 340 11.09 18.81 29.36
N PHE A 341 11.13 20.11 29.04
CA PHE A 341 12.37 20.87 28.95
C PHE A 341 12.25 22.24 29.60
N VAL A 342 13.38 22.76 30.09
CA VAL A 342 13.43 24.08 30.74
C VAL A 342 14.61 24.86 30.19
N ILE A 343 14.38 26.12 29.81
CA ILE A 343 15.40 27.03 29.32
C ILE A 343 15.69 28.08 30.38
N GLY A 344 16.97 28.24 30.73
CA GLY A 344 17.39 29.13 31.80
C GLY A 344 17.36 28.44 33.16
N GLY A 345 17.48 29.24 34.23
CA GLY A 345 17.56 28.74 35.60
C GLY A 345 16.36 29.18 36.42
N CYS A 346 15.39 28.29 36.64
CA CYS A 346 14.22 28.55 37.49
C CYS A 346 14.51 28.45 39.00
N GLN A 347 15.77 28.59 39.40
CA GLN A 347 16.11 28.59 40.81
C GLN A 347 16.00 30.01 41.35
N GLU A 348 14.97 30.27 42.15
CA GLU A 348 15.00 31.40 43.07
C GLU A 348 16.22 31.22 43.97
N ASN A 349 17.29 31.98 43.75
CA ASN A 349 18.37 32.03 44.73
C ASN A 349 17.89 32.96 45.85
N PRO A 350 17.58 32.44 47.06
CA PRO A 350 17.02 33.27 48.13
C PRO A 350 18.00 34.36 48.59
N GLU A 351 19.29 34.24 48.26
CA GLU A 351 20.35 35.16 48.67
C GLU A 351 20.65 36.26 47.64
N ASN A 352 20.13 36.17 46.40
CA ASN A 352 20.41 37.13 45.33
C ASN A 352 19.16 37.95 44.94
N VAL A 353 18.70 38.80 45.86
CA VAL A 353 17.71 39.88 45.59
C VAL A 353 18.37 41.08 44.87
N GLY A 354 19.42 40.83 44.07
CA GLY A 354 20.23 41.89 43.48
C GLY A 354 21.29 41.37 42.50
N GLY A 355 20.82 40.78 41.40
CA GLY A 355 21.54 40.75 40.13
C GLY A 355 22.87 39.99 40.10
N GLN A 356 22.80 38.70 39.79
CA GLN A 356 23.53 38.05 38.69
C GLN A 356 23.27 36.54 38.77
N TYR A 357 22.61 36.00 37.75
CA TYR A 357 22.36 34.58 37.61
C TYR A 357 23.18 34.08 36.42
N TYR A 358 23.95 33.02 36.65
CA TYR A 358 24.77 32.40 35.62
C TYR A 358 23.86 31.66 34.63
N TYR A 359 24.08 31.89 33.34
CA TYR A 359 23.68 30.95 32.30
C TYR A 359 24.37 29.62 32.61
N ASN A 360 23.61 28.61 33.01
CA ASN A 360 24.10 27.25 33.10
C ASN A 360 23.66 26.54 31.81
N PRO A 361 24.55 26.40 30.79
CA PRO A 361 24.22 25.59 29.62
C PRO A 361 24.07 24.09 29.92
N GLY A 362 24.26 23.65 31.16
CA GLY A 362 24.23 22.25 31.55
C GLY A 362 23.20 21.93 32.63
N ARG A 363 21.98 21.63 32.22
CA ARG A 363 21.45 20.29 32.49
C ARG A 363 21.29 19.62 31.14
N GLU A 364 22.40 19.08 30.65
CA GLU A 364 22.37 17.99 29.70
C GLU A 364 21.39 16.95 30.27
N LEU A 365 20.26 16.75 29.60
CA LEU A 365 19.53 15.49 29.73
C LEU A 365 20.53 14.42 29.30
N ASN A 366 21.03 13.66 30.27
CA ASN A 366 22.06 12.64 30.08
C ASN A 366 21.62 11.68 28.97
N GLY A 367 22.14 11.88 27.75
CA GLY A 367 21.79 11.06 26.59
C GLY A 367 22.27 11.65 25.26
N ALA A 368 22.32 12.98 25.11
CA ALA A 368 22.83 13.62 23.90
C ALA A 368 24.36 13.56 23.83
N ILE A 369 24.91 12.62 23.06
CA ILE A 369 26.32 12.61 22.67
C ILE A 369 26.54 13.83 21.76
N VAL A 370 27.21 14.87 22.25
CA VAL A 370 27.70 15.96 21.39
C VAL A 370 28.93 15.46 20.63
N PRO A 371 28.91 15.35 19.28
CA PRO A 371 30.11 15.05 18.53
C PRO A 371 30.92 16.35 18.36
N GLY A 372 32.05 16.42 19.08
CA GLY A 372 33.22 17.20 18.65
C GLY A 372 33.23 18.68 19.05
N SER A 373 33.96 18.98 20.12
CA SER A 373 34.66 20.27 20.26
C SER A 373 36.14 20.08 19.90
N ASN A 374 36.60 20.85 18.91
CA ASN A 374 37.99 21.26 18.72
C ASN A 374 38.01 22.78 18.65
#